data_AF-A0A527ZN47-F1
#
_entry.id   AF-A0A527ZN47-F1
#
_cell.length_a   1.000
_cell.length_b   1.000
_cell.length_c   1.000
_cell.angle_alpha   90.00
_cell.angle_beta   90.00
_cell.angle_gamma   90.00
#
_symmetry.space_group_name_H-M   'P 1'
#
loop_
_entity.id
_entity.type
_entity.pdbx_description
1 polymer ?
#
loop_
_entity_poly.entity_id
_entity_poly.type
_entity_poly.pdbx_seq_one_letter_code
_entity_poly.pdbx_strand_id
1 'polypeptide(L)'
;LNRRYMNQLREKRMFTNEIYLTIVRSGMRGALGIGDTVKKLLDRANREVRDQQTREDVTELEELISNITRELQKYGARALGIAYRDKEPYSEPCEFFNTILTCGVPRKMRLPRMGIRNFVGTSRLHFSKRTMQAQAAVDENSRFGALLSVKEYPPFTGPGMLDGLLQVNHEFILTQSFTIADKPIAQERITRLQRQIQASDEAGSSVEKDIDYALNSLMNQEAVFGFHHLTLLCLSRDLQGVSKSVSELGACLTDMNINWLREDVNLEAGFWA
;
A
#
# COMPACT_ATOMS: atom_id res chain seq x y z
N LEU A 1 -9.15 13.09 -39.28
CA LEU A 1 -8.24 13.12 -38.10
C LEU A 1 -8.41 11.93 -37.15
N ASN A 2 -9.63 11.56 -36.73
CA ASN A 2 -9.86 10.49 -35.74
C ASN A 2 -9.26 9.10 -36.07
N ARG A 3 -9.29 8.63 -37.33
CA ARG A 3 -8.75 7.30 -37.69
C ARG A 3 -7.22 7.17 -37.57
N ARG A 4 -6.47 8.24 -37.87
CA ARG A 4 -5.00 8.23 -37.75
C ARG A 4 -4.55 8.25 -36.29
N TYR A 5 -5.22 9.06 -35.45
CA TYR A 5 -5.00 9.10 -33.99
C TYR A 5 -5.36 7.75 -33.33
N MET A 6 -6.51 7.17 -33.66
CA MET A 6 -6.92 5.85 -33.14
C MET A 6 -6.01 4.70 -33.62
N ASN A 7 -5.45 4.78 -34.83
CA ASN A 7 -4.46 3.80 -35.29
C ASN A 7 -3.11 3.95 -34.58
N GLN A 8 -2.67 5.17 -34.26
CA GLN A 8 -1.46 5.39 -33.45
C GLN A 8 -1.65 4.94 -32.00
N LEU A 9 -2.86 5.07 -31.43
CA LEU A 9 -3.20 4.56 -30.10
C LEU A 9 -3.18 3.02 -30.04
N ARG A 10 -3.39 2.32 -31.16
CA ARG A 10 -3.28 0.84 -31.22
C ARG A 10 -1.84 0.35 -31.18
N GLU A 11 -0.88 1.15 -31.64
CA GLU A 11 0.55 0.82 -31.62
C GLU A 11 1.24 1.28 -30.32
N LYS A 12 0.68 2.26 -29.62
CA LYS A 12 1.17 2.68 -28.30
C LYS A 12 0.76 1.69 -27.22
N ARG A 13 1.74 1.22 -26.45
CA ARG A 13 1.49 0.54 -25.18
C ARG A 13 0.85 1.54 -24.24
N MET A 14 -0.41 1.35 -23.92
CA MET A 14 -1.13 2.15 -22.95
C MET A 14 -1.11 1.43 -21.60
N PHE A 15 -0.86 2.19 -20.54
CA PHE A 15 -1.01 1.70 -19.18
C PHE A 15 -2.41 2.04 -18.67
N THR A 16 -2.94 1.16 -17.82
CA THR A 16 -4.20 1.40 -17.10
C THR A 16 -3.84 1.65 -15.65
N ASN A 17 -4.40 2.71 -15.07
CA ASN A 17 -4.28 2.96 -13.63
C ASN A 17 -5.46 2.28 -12.93
N GLU A 18 -5.16 1.33 -12.06
CA GLU A 18 -6.12 0.68 -11.18
C GLU A 18 -5.79 1.02 -9.73
N ILE A 19 -6.74 1.64 -9.03
CA ILE A 19 -6.59 2.06 -7.64
C ILE A 19 -7.32 1.07 -6.74
N TYR A 20 -6.58 0.50 -5.80
CA TYR A 20 -7.11 -0.41 -4.78
C TYR A 20 -7.00 0.24 -3.41
N LEU A 21 -8.10 0.25 -2.66
CA LEU A 21 -8.12 0.65 -1.27
C LEU A 21 -8.32 -0.60 -0.42
N THR A 22 -7.34 -0.92 0.42
CA THR A 22 -7.39 -2.04 1.35
C THR A 22 -7.59 -1.52 2.77
N ILE A 23 -8.52 -2.16 3.48
CA ILE A 23 -8.76 -1.88 4.90
C ILE A 23 -8.26 -3.09 5.67
N VAL A 24 -7.32 -2.84 6.57
CA VAL A 24 -6.74 -3.88 7.41
C VAL A 24 -7.11 -3.59 8.85
N ARG A 25 -7.87 -4.50 9.46
CA ARG A 25 -8.08 -4.48 10.91
C ARG A 25 -6.85 -5.07 11.59
N SER A 26 -6.02 -4.22 12.19
CA SER A 26 -4.97 -4.67 13.10
C SER A 26 -5.49 -4.68 14.54
N GLY A 27 -5.07 -5.66 15.34
CA GLY A 27 -5.23 -5.58 16.79
C GLY A 27 -4.44 -4.38 17.35
N MET A 28 -4.86 -3.87 18.51
CA MET A 28 -4.19 -2.77 19.19
C MET A 28 -2.71 -3.11 19.45
N ARG A 29 -1.78 -2.24 19.01
CA ARG A 29 -0.34 -2.39 19.24
C ARG A 29 0.06 -1.60 20.49
N GLY A 30 0.75 -2.24 21.45
CA GLY A 30 1.27 -1.58 22.66
C GLY A 30 0.92 -2.30 23.96
N ALA A 31 1.09 -1.64 25.12
CA ALA A 31 0.80 -2.20 26.45
C ALA A 31 -0.65 -2.70 26.60
N LEU A 32 -1.60 -2.09 25.88
CA LEU A 32 -2.99 -2.53 25.83
C LEU A 32 -3.20 -3.79 24.96
N GLY A 33 -2.29 -4.09 24.02
CA GLY A 33 -2.32 -5.28 23.18
C GLY A 33 -1.93 -6.58 23.92
N ILE A 34 -1.25 -6.47 25.07
CA ILE A 34 -0.92 -7.61 25.93
C ILE A 34 -2.21 -8.21 26.53
N GLY A 35 -3.14 -7.35 26.96
CA GLY A 35 -4.46 -7.78 27.44
C GLY A 35 -5.27 -8.50 26.37
N ASP A 36 -5.26 -7.98 25.15
CA ASP A 36 -5.94 -8.57 23.99
C ASP A 36 -5.32 -9.92 23.57
N THR A 37 -4.00 -10.08 23.72
CA THR A 37 -3.27 -11.33 23.44
C THR A 37 -3.60 -12.42 24.46
N VAL A 38 -3.68 -12.07 25.75
CA VAL A 38 -4.07 -13.00 26.83
C VAL A 38 -5.53 -13.41 26.67
N LYS A 39 -6.42 -12.46 26.34
CA LYS A 39 -7.83 -12.73 26.07
C LYS A 39 -8.00 -13.69 24.88
N LYS A 40 -7.31 -13.46 23.76
CA LYS A 40 -7.30 -14.36 22.59
C LYS A 40 -6.79 -15.77 22.90
N LEU A 41 -5.88 -15.91 23.87
CA LEU A 41 -5.38 -17.21 24.33
C LEU A 41 -6.42 -17.97 25.16
N LEU A 42 -7.24 -17.27 25.95
CA LEU A 42 -8.32 -17.85 26.75
C LEU A 42 -9.53 -18.18 25.87
N ASP A 43 -9.88 -17.30 24.93
CA ASP A 43 -10.98 -17.50 23.97
C ASP A 43 -10.66 -18.61 22.94
N ARG A 44 -9.38 -18.93 22.71
CA ARG A 44 -8.96 -20.08 21.89
C ARG A 44 -9.48 -21.42 22.41
N ALA A 45 -9.78 -21.54 23.71
CA ALA A 45 -10.33 -22.75 24.30
C ALA A 45 -11.82 -22.94 23.97
N ASN A 46 -12.54 -21.88 23.55
CA ASN A 46 -13.98 -21.90 23.37
C ASN A 46 -14.39 -21.55 21.93
N ARG A 47 -14.64 -22.58 21.12
CA ARG A 47 -14.90 -22.47 19.68
C ARG A 47 -16.08 -21.54 19.35
N GLU A 48 -17.13 -21.60 20.17
CA GLU A 48 -18.37 -20.84 19.97
C GLU A 48 -18.16 -19.33 20.16
N VAL A 49 -17.40 -18.94 21.19
CA VAL A 49 -17.02 -17.55 21.45
C VAL A 49 -16.18 -16.98 20.30
N ARG A 50 -15.24 -17.78 19.78
CA ARG A 50 -14.40 -17.36 18.64
C ARG A 50 -15.21 -17.15 17.37
N ASP A 51 -16.13 -18.07 17.06
CA ASP A 51 -16.93 -17.97 15.85
C ASP A 51 -17.90 -16.79 15.94
N GLN A 52 -18.43 -16.48 17.14
CA GLN A 52 -19.22 -15.27 17.39
C GLN A 52 -18.41 -13.99 17.20
N GLN A 53 -17.22 -13.90 17.83
CA GLN A 53 -16.32 -12.74 17.67
C GLN A 53 -15.93 -12.54 16.20
N THR A 54 -15.64 -13.63 15.47
CA THR A 54 -15.29 -13.54 14.05
C THR A 54 -16.43 -12.98 13.22
N ARG A 55 -17.68 -13.33 13.53
CA ARG A 55 -18.86 -12.80 12.83
C ARG A 55 -19.07 -11.31 13.13
N GLU A 56 -18.91 -10.91 14.38
CA GLU A 56 -18.95 -9.50 14.78
C GLU A 56 -17.87 -8.71 14.04
N ASP A 57 -16.64 -9.24 14.00
CA ASP A 57 -15.53 -8.60 13.31
C ASP A 57 -15.76 -8.43 11.81
N VAL A 58 -16.34 -9.44 11.16
CA VAL A 58 -16.70 -9.37 9.74
C VAL A 58 -17.81 -8.34 9.52
N THR A 59 -18.82 -8.31 10.40
CA THR A 59 -19.96 -7.37 10.28
C THR A 59 -19.48 -5.92 10.40
N GLU A 60 -18.65 -5.61 11.39
CA GLU A 60 -18.05 -4.28 11.56
C GLU A 60 -17.23 -3.85 10.33
N LEU A 61 -16.44 -4.78 9.77
CA LEU A 61 -15.64 -4.50 8.58
C LEU A 61 -16.52 -4.26 7.35
N GLU A 62 -17.58 -5.05 7.16
CA GLU A 62 -18.54 -4.88 6.07
C GLU A 62 -19.30 -3.54 6.15
N GLU A 63 -19.70 -3.13 7.36
CA GLU A 63 -20.32 -1.82 7.60
C GLU A 63 -19.36 -0.67 7.23
N LEU A 64 -18.10 -0.76 7.65
CA LEU A 64 -17.09 0.24 7.33
C LEU A 64 -16.78 0.30 5.83
N ILE A 65 -16.66 -0.86 5.17
CA ILE A 65 -16.50 -0.94 3.70
C ILE A 65 -17.71 -0.31 2.99
N SER A 66 -18.92 -0.58 3.46
CA SER A 66 -20.16 -0.02 2.90
C SER A 66 -20.19 1.50 3.02
N ASN A 67 -19.78 2.04 4.16
CA ASN A 67 -19.71 3.49 4.39
C ASN A 67 -18.68 4.16 3.46
N ILE A 68 -17.45 3.62 3.39
CA ILE A 68 -16.40 4.17 2.51
C ILE A 68 -16.81 4.08 1.04
N THR A 69 -17.39 2.96 0.62
CA THR A 69 -17.85 2.78 -0.78
C THR A 69 -18.93 3.80 -1.14
N ARG A 70 -19.83 4.12 -0.19
CA ARG A 70 -20.89 5.12 -0.37
C ARG A 70 -20.32 6.54 -0.51
N GLU A 71 -19.35 6.91 0.33
CA GLU A 71 -18.69 8.21 0.26
C GLU A 71 -17.92 8.38 -1.06
N LEU A 72 -17.26 7.31 -1.51
CA LEU A 72 -16.47 7.30 -2.75
C LEU A 72 -17.28 6.92 -4.00
N GLN A 73 -18.61 6.80 -3.89
CA GLN A 73 -19.47 6.36 -4.99
C GLN A 73 -19.34 7.27 -6.23
N LYS A 74 -19.17 8.59 -6.02
CA LYS A 74 -18.98 9.56 -7.12
C LYS A 74 -17.72 9.30 -7.94
N TYR A 75 -16.73 8.61 -7.37
CA TYR A 75 -15.49 8.20 -8.03
C TYR A 75 -15.57 6.79 -8.62
N GLY A 76 -16.71 6.11 -8.52
CA GLY A 76 -16.91 4.76 -9.04
C GLY A 76 -16.37 3.65 -8.13
N ALA A 77 -16.17 3.93 -6.83
CA ALA A 77 -15.71 2.93 -5.88
C ALA A 77 -16.68 1.73 -5.79
N ARG A 78 -16.11 0.54 -5.69
CA ARG A 78 -16.84 -0.72 -5.57
C ARG A 78 -16.05 -1.70 -4.73
N ALA A 79 -16.73 -2.40 -3.81
CA ALA A 79 -16.14 -3.52 -3.07
C ALA A 79 -15.86 -4.70 -4.02
N LEU A 80 -14.64 -5.26 -3.93
CA LEU A 80 -14.28 -6.49 -4.64
C LEU A 80 -14.97 -7.68 -3.99
N GLY A 81 -15.46 -8.61 -4.81
CA GLY A 81 -16.19 -9.77 -4.33
C GLY A 81 -16.13 -10.96 -5.28
N ILE A 82 -17.21 -11.74 -5.27
CA ILE A 82 -17.37 -12.88 -6.19
C ILE A 82 -18.01 -12.35 -7.48
N ALA A 83 -17.29 -12.45 -8.59
CA ALA A 83 -17.78 -12.07 -9.91
C ALA A 83 -18.16 -13.33 -10.70
N TYR A 84 -19.33 -13.32 -11.34
CA TYR A 84 -19.74 -14.40 -12.25
C TYR A 84 -19.36 -14.05 -13.69
N ARG A 85 -18.53 -14.89 -14.32
CA ARG A 85 -18.10 -14.75 -15.72
C ARG A 85 -18.42 -16.06 -16.42
N ASP A 86 -19.18 -16.02 -17.51
CA ASP A 86 -19.63 -17.22 -18.23
C ASP A 86 -20.32 -18.28 -17.33
N LYS A 87 -21.13 -17.80 -16.36
CA LYS A 87 -21.81 -18.59 -15.32
C LYS A 87 -20.87 -19.29 -14.31
N GLU A 88 -19.57 -19.02 -14.34
CA GLU A 88 -18.62 -19.54 -13.36
C GLU A 88 -18.20 -18.47 -12.35
N PRO A 89 -18.02 -18.82 -11.05
CA PRO A 89 -17.62 -17.88 -10.02
C PRO A 89 -16.10 -17.63 -10.01
N TYR A 90 -15.72 -16.36 -9.99
CA TYR A 90 -14.35 -15.84 -9.86
C TYR A 90 -14.24 -15.00 -8.59
N SER A 91 -13.06 -15.00 -7.97
CA SER A 91 -12.78 -14.22 -6.76
C SER A 91 -11.90 -13.02 -7.08
N GLU A 92 -12.50 -11.84 -7.16
CA GLU A 92 -11.76 -10.59 -7.44
C GLU A 92 -10.69 -10.28 -6.39
N PRO A 93 -10.90 -10.51 -5.07
CA PRO A 93 -9.83 -10.35 -4.08
C PRO A 93 -8.63 -11.27 -4.36
N CYS A 94 -8.87 -12.49 -4.85
CA CYS A 94 -7.77 -13.38 -5.24
C CYS A 94 -7.05 -12.90 -6.50
N GLU A 95 -7.76 -12.30 -7.46
CA GLU A 95 -7.16 -11.68 -8.65
C GLU A 95 -6.26 -10.50 -8.25
N PHE A 96 -6.71 -9.66 -7.32
CA PHE A 96 -5.94 -8.57 -6.75
C PHE A 96 -4.63 -9.05 -6.09
N PHE A 97 -4.72 -9.98 -5.12
CA PHE A 97 -3.52 -10.51 -4.47
C PHE A 97 -2.58 -11.19 -5.45
N ASN A 98 -3.13 -11.96 -6.41
CA ASN A 98 -2.30 -12.61 -7.42
C ASN A 98 -1.54 -11.59 -8.26
N THR A 99 -2.18 -10.49 -8.66
CA THR A 99 -1.56 -9.43 -9.48
C THR A 99 -0.36 -8.80 -8.77
N ILE A 100 -0.43 -8.59 -7.45
CA ILE A 100 0.72 -8.12 -6.66
C ILE A 100 1.85 -9.17 -6.68
N LEU A 101 1.51 -10.43 -6.39
CA LEU A 101 2.47 -11.54 -6.34
C LEU A 101 3.12 -11.86 -7.69
N THR A 102 2.44 -11.58 -8.79
CA THR A 102 2.96 -11.74 -10.16
C THR A 102 3.57 -10.46 -10.70
N CYS A 103 3.73 -9.43 -9.87
CA CYS A 103 4.33 -8.15 -10.24
C CYS A 103 3.63 -7.51 -11.45
N GLY A 104 2.30 -7.35 -11.36
CA GLY A 104 1.48 -6.62 -12.32
C GLY A 104 0.91 -7.46 -13.46
N VAL A 105 1.06 -8.79 -13.46
CA VAL A 105 0.47 -9.65 -14.49
C VAL A 105 -0.95 -10.06 -14.05
N PRO A 106 -2.01 -9.49 -14.66
CA PRO A 106 -3.38 -9.79 -14.25
C PRO A 106 -3.74 -11.22 -14.62
N ARG A 107 -4.40 -11.91 -13.69
CA ARG A 107 -4.88 -13.27 -13.92
C ARG A 107 -6.27 -13.43 -13.35
N LYS A 108 -7.16 -14.05 -14.12
CA LYS A 108 -8.49 -14.43 -13.64
C LYS A 108 -8.37 -15.60 -12.67
N MET A 109 -8.95 -15.47 -11.48
CA MET A 109 -8.83 -16.45 -10.39
C MET A 109 -10.21 -17.01 -10.06
N ARG A 110 -10.42 -18.31 -10.29
CA ARG A 110 -11.66 -19.00 -9.91
C ARG A 110 -11.87 -18.91 -8.39
N LEU A 111 -13.12 -18.95 -7.95
CA LEU A 111 -13.43 -19.04 -6.53
C LEU A 111 -12.85 -20.35 -5.94
N PRO A 112 -11.86 -20.29 -5.03
CA PRO A 112 -11.23 -21.50 -4.52
C PRO A 112 -12.12 -22.24 -3.53
N ARG A 113 -12.05 -23.57 -3.53
CA ARG A 113 -12.63 -24.43 -2.48
C ARG A 113 -11.63 -24.77 -1.36
N MET A 114 -10.51 -24.05 -1.33
CA MET A 114 -9.39 -24.24 -0.42
C MET A 114 -8.95 -22.90 0.16
N GLY A 115 -8.14 -22.92 1.22
CA GLY A 115 -7.63 -21.69 1.82
C GLY A 115 -6.84 -20.83 0.82
N ILE A 116 -7.08 -19.52 0.83
CA ILE A 116 -6.51 -18.53 -0.10
C ILE A 116 -4.98 -18.62 -0.15
N ARG A 117 -4.33 -18.82 1.01
CA ARG A 117 -2.86 -18.95 1.14
C ARG A 117 -2.24 -20.02 0.24
N ASN A 118 -2.98 -21.09 -0.06
CA ASN A 118 -2.50 -22.21 -0.87
C ASN A 118 -2.90 -22.05 -2.35
N PHE A 119 -3.65 -21.01 -2.71
CA PHE A 119 -4.25 -20.83 -4.02
C PHE A 119 -3.68 -19.63 -4.79
N VAL A 120 -3.39 -18.52 -4.10
CA VAL A 120 -3.00 -17.26 -4.77
C VAL A 120 -1.58 -17.23 -5.32
N GLY A 121 -0.67 -18.07 -4.80
CA GLY A 121 0.72 -18.11 -5.22
C GLY A 121 0.90 -18.82 -6.56
N THR A 122 1.02 -18.07 -7.65
CA THR A 122 1.21 -18.63 -9.01
C THR A 122 2.61 -18.37 -9.58
N SER A 123 3.39 -17.53 -8.92
CA SER A 123 4.77 -17.17 -9.24
C SER A 123 5.67 -17.50 -8.05
N ARG A 124 6.94 -17.79 -8.32
CA ARG A 124 7.99 -17.86 -7.29
C ARG A 124 8.68 -16.52 -7.20
N LEU A 125 8.71 -15.94 -6.01
CA LEU A 125 9.39 -14.68 -5.74
C LEU A 125 10.83 -14.96 -5.33
N HIS A 126 11.78 -14.35 -6.03
CA HIS A 126 13.19 -14.38 -5.70
C HIS A 126 13.66 -12.96 -5.39
N PHE A 127 14.33 -12.79 -4.25
CA PHE A 127 14.89 -11.51 -3.83
C PHE A 127 16.41 -11.56 -3.92
N SER A 128 16.99 -10.59 -4.63
CA SER A 128 18.44 -10.40 -4.77
C SER A 128 18.85 -9.05 -4.19
N LYS A 129 20.14 -8.72 -4.27
CA LYS A 129 20.74 -7.57 -3.56
C LYS A 129 20.11 -6.22 -3.92
N ARG A 130 19.44 -6.05 -5.07
CA ARG A 130 18.76 -4.79 -5.47
C ARG A 130 17.61 -4.99 -6.46
N THR A 131 17.27 -6.25 -6.72
CA THR A 131 16.30 -6.64 -7.73
C THR A 131 15.54 -7.84 -7.22
N MET A 132 14.29 -7.93 -7.60
CA MET A 132 13.48 -9.11 -7.39
C MET A 132 13.03 -9.70 -8.72
N GLN A 133 12.69 -10.98 -8.71
CA GLN A 133 12.10 -11.67 -9.85
C GLN A 133 10.85 -12.39 -9.39
N ALA A 134 9.72 -12.08 -10.02
CA ALA A 134 8.54 -12.93 -10.00
C ALA A 134 8.65 -13.92 -11.17
N GLN A 135 9.16 -15.11 -10.88
CA GLN A 135 9.30 -16.18 -11.84
C GLN A 135 7.93 -16.82 -12.08
N ALA A 136 7.41 -16.66 -13.29
CA ALA A 136 6.17 -17.29 -13.72
C ALA A 136 6.44 -18.70 -14.28
N ALA A 137 5.37 -19.45 -14.55
CA ALA A 137 5.48 -20.77 -15.21
C ALA A 137 6.00 -20.69 -16.66
N VAL A 138 5.87 -19.53 -17.30
CA VAL A 138 6.35 -19.25 -18.66
C VAL A 138 7.26 -18.02 -18.59
N ASP A 139 8.41 -18.08 -19.23
CA ASP A 139 9.43 -17.02 -19.15
C ASP A 139 8.92 -15.65 -19.59
N GLU A 140 8.03 -15.58 -20.58
CA GLU A 140 7.42 -14.34 -21.05
C GLU A 140 6.60 -13.60 -19.97
N ASN A 141 6.09 -14.36 -19.00
CA ASN A 141 5.32 -13.83 -17.88
C ASN A 141 6.19 -13.54 -16.65
N SER A 142 7.49 -13.87 -16.70
CA SER A 142 8.39 -13.47 -15.64
C SER A 142 8.53 -11.95 -15.61
N ARG A 143 8.61 -11.41 -14.40
CA ARG A 143 8.77 -9.97 -14.17
C ARG A 143 9.95 -9.73 -13.26
N PHE A 144 10.68 -8.66 -13.54
CA PHE A 144 11.75 -8.18 -12.71
C PHE A 144 11.34 -6.86 -12.09
N GLY A 145 11.70 -6.69 -10.82
CA GLY A 145 11.33 -5.51 -10.06
C GLY A 145 12.50 -4.93 -9.28
N ALA A 146 12.40 -3.65 -8.95
CA ALA A 146 13.20 -3.02 -7.91
C ALA A 146 12.28 -2.13 -7.07
N LEU A 147 12.47 -2.14 -5.76
CA LEU A 147 11.66 -1.36 -4.85
C LEU A 147 12.37 -0.05 -4.51
N LEU A 148 11.64 1.05 -4.59
CA LEU A 148 12.05 2.35 -4.09
C LEU A 148 11.23 2.67 -2.84
N SER A 149 11.90 3.26 -1.85
CA SER A 149 11.27 3.72 -0.61
C SER A 149 11.58 5.19 -0.40
N VAL A 150 10.71 5.85 0.36
CA VAL A 150 10.90 7.25 0.76
C VAL A 150 11.78 7.31 1.99
N LYS A 151 12.89 8.04 1.88
CA LYS A 151 13.76 8.37 3.01
C LYS A 151 13.25 9.58 3.77
N GLU A 152 12.79 10.58 3.04
CA GLU A 152 12.32 11.85 3.58
C GLU A 152 11.21 12.40 2.70
N TYR A 153 10.12 12.79 3.33
CA TYR A 153 8.98 13.42 2.66
C TYR A 153 9.25 14.92 2.47
N PRO A 154 8.67 15.55 1.44
CA PRO A 154 8.71 16.99 1.31
C PRO A 154 8.00 17.68 2.49
N PRO A 155 8.27 18.98 2.72
CA PRO A 155 7.65 19.74 3.81
C PRO A 155 6.13 19.89 3.66
N PHE A 156 5.61 19.80 2.44
CA PHE A 156 4.17 19.90 2.16
C PHE A 156 3.76 18.80 1.19
N THR A 157 2.57 18.24 1.42
CA THR A 157 1.93 17.29 0.51
C THR A 157 0.63 17.87 -0.02
N GLY A 158 0.25 17.48 -1.23
CA GLY A 158 -0.95 17.99 -1.88
C GLY A 158 -1.53 16.99 -2.88
N PRO A 159 -2.80 17.17 -3.29
CA PRO A 159 -3.42 16.32 -4.30
C PRO A 159 -2.64 16.43 -5.63
N GLY A 160 -2.47 15.31 -6.31
CA GLY A 160 -1.79 15.24 -7.61
C GLY A 160 -0.26 15.29 -7.54
N MET A 161 0.33 15.35 -6.35
CA MET A 161 1.80 15.40 -6.20
C MET A 161 2.50 14.23 -6.90
N LEU A 162 1.89 13.04 -6.94
CA LEU A 162 2.44 11.85 -7.58
C LEU A 162 2.01 11.65 -9.05
N ASP A 163 1.27 12.61 -9.65
CA ASP A 163 0.74 12.47 -11.01
C ASP A 163 1.84 12.39 -12.06
N GLY A 164 3.04 12.90 -11.77
CA GLY A 164 4.21 12.75 -12.63
C GLY A 164 4.58 11.29 -12.90
N LEU A 165 4.34 10.38 -11.93
CA LEU A 165 4.58 8.95 -12.11
C LEU A 165 3.69 8.35 -13.21
N LEU A 166 2.47 8.86 -13.38
CA LEU A 166 1.51 8.38 -14.39
C LEU A 166 1.91 8.74 -15.82
N GLN A 167 2.86 9.66 -15.99
CA GLN A 167 3.36 10.10 -17.30
C GLN A 167 4.56 9.26 -17.77
N VAL A 168 5.15 8.46 -16.88
CA VAL A 168 6.33 7.63 -17.18
C VAL A 168 5.93 6.38 -17.95
N ASN A 169 6.74 5.99 -18.95
CA ASN A 169 6.45 4.83 -19.80
C ASN A 169 6.90 3.49 -19.17
N HIS A 170 6.64 3.32 -17.88
CA HIS A 170 7.06 2.14 -17.11
C HIS A 170 5.90 1.60 -16.26
N GLU A 171 5.80 0.27 -16.17
CA GLU A 171 4.87 -0.39 -15.25
C GLU A 171 5.40 -0.22 -13.82
N PHE A 172 4.53 0.08 -12.86
CA PHE A 172 4.88 0.13 -11.46
C PHE A 172 3.68 -0.21 -10.56
N ILE A 173 3.97 -0.61 -9.33
CA ILE A 173 2.99 -0.74 -8.26
C ILE A 173 3.40 0.25 -7.17
N LEU A 174 2.54 1.22 -6.91
CA LEU A 174 2.71 2.19 -5.82
C LEU A 174 1.81 1.76 -4.66
N THR A 175 2.42 1.46 -3.51
CA THR A 175 1.71 1.09 -2.29
C THR A 175 1.90 2.18 -1.26
N GLN A 176 0.79 2.63 -0.68
CA GLN A 176 0.78 3.54 0.46
C GLN A 176 0.00 2.89 1.59
N SER A 177 0.63 2.70 2.74
CA SER A 177 -0.03 2.23 3.95
C SER A 177 -0.02 3.33 5.01
N PHE A 178 -1.15 3.49 5.69
CA PHE A 178 -1.29 4.43 6.80
C PHE A 178 -1.93 3.72 7.98
N THR A 179 -1.23 3.67 9.11
CA THR A 179 -1.74 3.11 10.36
C THR A 179 -1.93 4.23 11.37
N ILE A 180 -3.15 4.42 11.84
CA ILE A 180 -3.47 5.42 12.86
C ILE A 180 -2.73 5.06 14.16
N ALA A 181 -2.09 6.05 14.78
CA ALA A 181 -1.46 5.92 16.08
C ALA A 181 -2.43 6.33 17.20
N ASP A 182 -2.35 5.65 18.34
CA ASP A 182 -3.14 6.03 19.51
C ASP A 182 -2.76 7.44 19.99
N LYS A 183 -3.77 8.24 20.36
CA LYS A 183 -3.59 9.63 20.80
C LYS A 183 -2.52 9.78 21.89
N PRO A 184 -2.50 8.97 22.97
CA PRO A 184 -1.47 9.10 24.01
C PRO A 184 -0.05 8.84 23.48
N ILE A 185 0.09 7.85 22.58
CA ILE A 185 1.39 7.48 22.00
C ILE A 185 1.88 8.60 21.07
N ALA A 186 0.98 9.14 20.24
CA ALA A 186 1.28 10.28 19.37
C ALA A 186 1.66 11.52 20.19
N GLN A 187 0.91 11.83 21.25
CA GLN A 187 1.18 12.96 22.14
C GLN A 187 2.55 12.83 22.83
N GLU A 188 2.89 11.66 23.36
CA GLU A 188 4.19 11.44 24.00
C GLU A 188 5.35 11.66 23.00
N ARG A 189 5.21 11.13 21.78
CA ARG A 189 6.23 11.29 20.72
C ARG A 189 6.39 12.75 20.29
N ILE A 190 5.30 13.46 20.04
CA ILE A 190 5.34 14.87 19.63
C ILE A 190 5.92 15.73 20.76
N THR A 191 5.51 15.50 22.02
CA THR A 191 6.07 16.22 23.18
C THR A 191 7.57 15.96 23.34
N ARG A 192 8.03 14.74 23.06
CA ARG A 192 9.46 14.40 23.08
C ARG A 192 10.22 15.13 21.97
N LEU A 193 9.68 15.15 20.75
CA LEU A 193 10.26 15.89 19.62
C LEU A 193 10.32 17.39 19.92
N GLN A 194 9.26 17.96 20.48
CA GLN A 194 9.21 19.36 20.92
C GLN A 194 10.36 19.68 21.89
N ARG A 195 10.57 18.85 22.93
CA ARG A 195 11.69 19.02 23.87
C ARG A 195 13.06 18.91 23.21
N GLN A 196 13.21 18.03 22.22
CA GLN A 196 14.46 17.85 21.48
C GLN A 196 14.77 19.07 20.61
N ILE A 197 13.76 19.63 19.92
CA ILE A 197 13.92 20.85 19.10
C ILE A 197 14.25 22.05 19.99
N GLN A 198 13.57 22.20 21.13
CA GLN A 198 13.85 23.26 22.11
C GLN A 198 15.26 23.19 22.70
N ALA A 199 15.84 21.99 22.80
CA ALA A 199 17.20 21.77 23.30
C ALA A 199 18.27 21.81 22.18
N SER A 200 17.86 22.02 20.93
CA SER A 200 18.74 22.05 19.75
C SER A 200 18.86 23.49 19.20
N ASP A 201 19.77 23.69 18.25
CA ASP A 201 19.98 25.01 17.60
C ASP A 201 18.79 25.47 16.72
N GLU A 202 17.74 24.64 16.60
CA GLU A 202 16.49 24.94 15.87
C GLU A 202 15.42 25.62 16.74
N ALA A 203 15.72 25.96 18.00
CA ALA A 203 14.80 26.69 18.88
C ALA A 203 14.41 28.05 18.26
N GLY A 204 13.11 28.34 18.22
CA GLY A 204 12.53 29.55 17.61
C GLY A 204 12.36 29.49 16.09
N SER A 205 12.65 28.36 15.44
CA SER A 205 12.47 28.16 13.99
C SER A 205 11.00 27.95 13.60
N SER A 206 10.73 27.86 12.29
CA SER A 206 9.43 27.42 11.78
C SER A 206 9.08 26.00 12.21
N VAL A 207 10.08 25.14 12.39
CA VAL A 207 9.91 23.74 12.79
C VAL A 207 9.28 23.65 14.19
N GLU A 208 9.71 24.48 15.14
CA GLU A 208 9.09 24.51 16.48
C GLU A 208 7.61 24.92 16.40
N LYS A 209 7.29 25.93 15.59
CA LYS A 209 5.90 26.38 15.39
C LYS A 209 5.03 25.30 14.76
N ASP A 210 5.57 24.56 13.79
CA ASP A 210 4.85 23.47 13.12
C ASP A 210 4.58 22.30 14.08
N ILE A 211 5.54 21.99 14.97
CA ILE A 211 5.36 20.98 16.02
C ILE A 211 4.34 21.43 17.08
N ASP A 212 4.37 22.69 17.50
CA ASP A 212 3.37 23.25 18.42
C ASP A 212 1.97 23.22 17.81
N TYR A 213 1.85 23.60 16.53
CA TYR A 213 0.60 23.50 15.78
C TYR A 213 0.11 22.05 15.67
N ALA A 214 1.00 21.10 15.37
CA ALA A 214 0.70 19.68 15.32
C ALA A 214 0.19 19.14 16.67
N LEU A 215 0.83 19.54 17.77
CA LEU A 215 0.42 19.14 19.13
C LEU A 215 -0.97 19.70 19.47
N ASN A 216 -1.21 20.99 19.21
CA ASN A 216 -2.51 21.62 19.44
C ASN A 216 -3.61 20.97 18.58
N SER A 217 -3.33 20.69 17.31
CA SER A 217 -4.27 20.00 16.40
C SER A 217 -4.63 18.61 16.91
N LEU A 218 -3.66 17.86 17.45
CA LEU A 218 -3.91 16.57 18.09
C LEU A 218 -4.78 16.71 19.35
N MET A 219 -4.51 17.72 20.18
CA MET A 219 -5.26 17.95 21.42
C MET A 219 -6.71 18.32 21.13
N ASN A 220 -6.94 19.21 20.15
CA ASN A 220 -8.23 19.70 19.69
C ASN A 220 -9.02 18.69 18.82
N GLN A 221 -8.43 17.54 18.50
CA GLN A 221 -9.03 16.51 17.63
C GLN A 221 -9.27 16.99 16.18
N GLU A 222 -8.51 17.96 15.73
CA GLU A 222 -8.54 18.47 14.36
C GLU A 222 -7.69 17.61 13.41
N ALA A 223 -6.69 16.90 13.95
CA ALA A 223 -5.80 16.03 13.19
C ALA A 223 -5.59 14.68 13.86
N VAL A 224 -5.40 13.64 13.03
CA VAL A 224 -5.03 12.30 13.44
C VAL A 224 -3.62 12.00 12.95
N PHE A 225 -2.76 11.49 13.83
CA PHE A 225 -1.40 11.10 13.49
C PHE A 225 -1.31 9.59 13.30
N GLY A 226 -0.35 9.17 12.48
CA GLY A 226 -0.14 7.77 12.17
C GLY A 226 1.21 7.52 11.54
N PHE A 227 1.45 6.25 11.25
CA PHE A 227 2.62 5.78 10.53
C PHE A 227 2.25 5.64 9.07
N HIS A 228 2.91 6.42 8.22
CA HIS A 228 2.79 6.34 6.77
C HIS A 228 4.01 5.63 6.20
N HIS A 229 3.79 4.73 5.25
CA HIS A 229 4.84 4.06 4.49
C HIS A 229 4.47 4.05 3.01
N LEU A 230 5.43 4.43 2.16
CA LEU A 230 5.27 4.47 0.72
C LEU A 230 6.35 3.63 0.07
N THR A 231 5.95 2.69 -0.77
CA THR A 231 6.85 1.89 -1.61
C THR A 231 6.44 1.99 -3.07
N LEU A 232 7.43 2.10 -3.94
CA LEU A 232 7.26 2.11 -5.38
C LEU A 232 8.01 0.92 -5.98
N LEU A 233 7.28 -0.11 -6.37
CA LEU A 233 7.82 -1.25 -7.07
C LEU A 233 7.89 -0.93 -8.57
N CYS A 234 9.09 -0.66 -9.06
CA CYS A 234 9.37 -0.43 -10.47
C CYS A 234 9.42 -1.77 -11.20
N LEU A 235 8.68 -1.95 -12.29
CA LEU A 235 8.55 -3.22 -12.98
C LEU A 235 9.11 -3.19 -14.40
N SER A 236 9.69 -4.32 -14.80
CA SER A 236 10.21 -4.54 -16.15
C SER A 236 10.12 -6.02 -16.53
N ARG A 237 10.25 -6.29 -17.83
CA ARG A 237 10.33 -7.66 -18.39
C ARG A 237 11.75 -8.22 -18.41
N ASP A 238 12.74 -7.35 -18.27
CA ASP A 238 14.16 -7.72 -18.24
C ASP A 238 14.94 -6.85 -17.24
N LEU A 239 16.13 -7.33 -16.85
CA LEU A 239 16.99 -6.69 -15.85
C LEU A 239 17.52 -5.31 -16.29
N GLN A 240 17.74 -5.08 -17.59
CA GLN A 240 18.24 -3.79 -18.08
C GLN A 240 17.15 -2.73 -17.96
N GLY A 241 15.91 -3.09 -18.30
CA GLY A 241 14.73 -2.24 -18.16
C GLY A 241 14.41 -1.88 -16.72
N VAL A 242 14.76 -2.71 -15.73
CA VAL A 242 14.59 -2.34 -14.30
C VAL A 242 15.43 -1.12 -13.95
N SER A 243 16.69 -1.09 -14.35
CA SER A 243 17.57 0.05 -14.06
C SER A 243 17.06 1.34 -14.70
N LYS A 244 16.57 1.25 -15.95
CA LYS A 244 15.93 2.39 -16.63
C LYS A 244 14.67 2.86 -15.90
N SER A 245 13.80 1.93 -15.52
CA SER A 245 12.56 2.22 -14.79
C SER A 245 12.85 2.93 -13.46
N VAL A 246 13.85 2.45 -12.72
CA VAL A 246 14.30 3.08 -11.46
C VAL A 246 14.83 4.48 -11.69
N SER A 247 15.63 4.71 -12.72
CA SER A 247 16.16 6.04 -13.02
C SER A 247 15.06 7.03 -13.39
N GLU A 248 14.11 6.65 -14.25
CA GLU A 248 13.03 7.54 -14.69
C GLU A 248 12.00 7.79 -13.57
N LEU A 249 11.52 6.74 -12.89
CA LEU A 249 10.58 6.88 -11.78
C LEU A 249 11.21 7.59 -10.58
N GLY A 250 12.50 7.32 -10.31
CA GLY A 250 13.26 8.02 -9.29
C GLY A 250 13.45 9.50 -9.61
N ALA A 251 13.71 9.87 -10.87
CA ALA A 251 13.77 11.28 -11.27
C ALA A 251 12.45 11.99 -10.97
N CYS A 252 11.30 11.37 -11.26
CA CYS A 252 10.00 11.94 -10.93
C CYS A 252 9.81 12.15 -9.42
N LEU A 253 10.27 11.24 -8.56
CA LEU A 253 10.23 11.43 -7.12
C LEU A 253 11.12 12.60 -6.68
N THR A 254 12.31 12.73 -7.26
CA THR A 254 13.21 13.86 -6.99
C THR A 254 12.61 15.19 -7.41
N ASP A 255 11.93 15.26 -8.56
CA ASP A 255 11.24 16.46 -9.05
C ASP A 255 10.11 16.91 -8.11
N MET A 256 9.57 15.98 -7.32
CA MET A 256 8.56 16.22 -6.28
C MET A 256 9.18 16.54 -4.91
N ASN A 257 10.50 16.76 -4.85
CA ASN A 257 11.28 16.94 -3.62
C ASN A 257 11.16 15.77 -2.63
N ILE A 258 10.87 14.56 -3.12
CA ILE A 258 10.91 13.34 -2.30
C ILE A 258 12.33 12.80 -2.33
N ASN A 259 12.96 12.68 -1.16
CA ASN A 259 14.23 11.97 -1.03
C ASN A 259 13.94 10.46 -1.00
N TRP A 260 14.38 9.74 -2.03
CA TRP A 260 14.12 8.32 -2.19
C TRP A 260 15.41 7.51 -2.19
N LEU A 261 15.28 6.22 -1.88
CA LEU A 261 16.38 5.25 -1.96
C LEU A 261 15.90 3.98 -2.64
N ARG A 262 16.81 3.30 -3.33
CA ARG A 262 16.58 1.96 -3.86
C ARG A 262 16.90 0.93 -2.80
N GLU A 263 15.94 0.08 -2.48
CA GLU A 263 16.10 -0.92 -1.43
C GLU A 263 17.04 -2.04 -1.84
N ASP A 264 17.90 -2.45 -0.90
CA ASP A 264 18.73 -3.64 -0.99
C ASP A 264 18.33 -4.68 0.05
N VAL A 265 18.67 -4.45 1.32
CA VAL A 265 18.41 -5.37 2.43
C VAL A 265 16.93 -5.40 2.79
N ASN A 266 16.24 -4.26 2.70
CA ASN A 266 14.81 -4.18 3.00
C ASN A 266 13.93 -4.50 1.78
N LEU A 267 14.48 -4.99 0.68
CA LEU A 267 13.71 -5.26 -0.54
C LEU A 267 12.55 -6.22 -0.27
N GLU A 268 12.82 -7.33 0.44
CA GLU A 268 11.79 -8.31 0.77
C GLU A 268 10.79 -7.76 1.79
N ALA A 269 11.29 -7.12 2.86
CA ALA A 269 10.43 -6.54 3.90
C ALA A 269 9.50 -5.45 3.31
N GLY A 270 10.02 -4.60 2.43
CA GLY A 270 9.26 -3.55 1.78
C GLY A 270 8.25 -4.06 0.74
N PHE A 271 8.50 -5.23 0.13
CA PHE A 271 7.53 -5.89 -0.75
C PHE A 271 6.32 -6.41 0.03
N TRP A 272 6.52 -6.89 1.26
CA TRP A 272 5.47 -7.43 2.13
C TRP A 272 4.85 -6.41 3.10
N ALA A 273 5.27 -5.14 3.04
CA ALA A 273 4.88 -4.07 3.96
C ALA A 273 3.45 -3.56 3.77
#